data_AF-A0A4Y2GVJ4-F1
#
_entry.id   AF-A0A4Y2GVJ4-F1
#
_cell.length_a   1.000
_cell.length_b   1.000
_cell.length_c   1.000
_cell.angle_alpha   90.00
_cell.angle_beta   90.00
_cell.angle_gamma   90.00
#
_symmetry.space_group_name_H-M   'P 1'
#
loop_
_entity.id
_entity.type
_entity.pdbx_description
1 polymer ?
#
loop_
_entity_poly.entity_id
_entity_poly.type
_entity_poly.pdbx_seq_one_letter_code
_entity_poly.pdbx_strand_id
1 'polypeptide(L)'
;MIPVWCWGETVWNSFSISVMARYCVSLNITWLVNSAAHKCGDQPFEKNIEARENTVVALLAVGEGWHNYHHVFPWDYATSELGYTFNLTKVFIDVMAMIGLAYDLKTANPNAIKDRKLKSGDRTRVTLNEKPKLALNIKYAK
;
A
#
# COMPACT_ATOMS: atom_id res chain seq x y z
N MET A 1 29.59 -7.44 10.53
CA MET A 1 30.91 -7.97 10.13
C MET A 1 31.17 -7.87 8.63
N ILE A 2 30.16 -8.05 7.76
CA ILE A 2 30.32 -7.89 6.30
C ILE A 2 31.02 -6.57 5.91
N PRO A 3 30.64 -5.38 6.41
CA PRO A 3 31.31 -4.14 6.00
C PRO A 3 32.80 -4.08 6.38
N VAL A 4 33.14 -4.62 7.55
CA VAL A 4 34.52 -4.70 8.04
C VAL A 4 35.37 -5.59 7.13
N TRP A 5 34.85 -6.75 6.76
CA TRP A 5 35.60 -7.74 5.99
C TRP A 5 35.64 -7.45 4.49
N CYS A 6 34.57 -6.93 3.90
CA CYS A 6 34.46 -6.77 2.45
C CYS A 6 35.07 -5.46 1.94
N TRP A 7 35.04 -4.37 2.73
CA TRP A 7 35.56 -3.07 2.30
C TRP A 7 36.26 -2.29 3.41
N GLY A 8 36.70 -2.96 4.48
CA GLY A 8 37.59 -2.39 5.50
C GLY A 8 36.94 -1.36 6.42
N GLU A 9 35.62 -1.37 6.59
CA GLU A 9 34.95 -0.44 7.51
C GLU A 9 35.34 -0.70 8.97
N THR A 10 35.31 0.33 9.81
CA THR A 10 35.56 0.17 11.25
C THR A 10 34.45 -0.64 11.92
N VAL A 11 34.80 -1.39 12.96
CA VAL A 11 33.82 -2.19 13.74
C VAL A 11 32.74 -1.30 14.33
N TRP A 12 33.11 -0.10 14.82
CA TRP A 12 32.16 0.83 15.43
C TRP A 12 31.18 1.39 14.40
N ASN A 13 31.64 1.93 13.26
CA ASN A 13 30.73 2.41 12.22
C ASN A 13 29.80 1.30 11.72
N SER A 14 30.35 0.10 11.53
CA SER A 14 29.57 -1.07 11.12
C SER A 14 28.45 -1.39 12.11
N PHE A 15 28.72 -1.35 13.41
CA PHE A 15 27.72 -1.62 14.44
C PHE A 15 26.71 -0.46 14.57
N SER A 16 27.18 0.78 14.69
CA SER A 16 26.30 1.95 14.85
C SER A 16 25.38 2.18 13.66
N ILE A 17 25.92 2.15 12.44
CA ILE A 17 25.18 2.55 11.25
C ILE A 17 24.54 1.33 10.60
N SER A 18 25.35 0.35 10.17
CA SER A 18 24.84 -0.78 9.39
C SER A 18 23.95 -1.72 10.20
N VAL A 19 24.08 -1.75 11.53
CA VAL A 19 23.23 -2.56 12.41
C VAL A 19 22.19 -1.68 13.10
N MET A 20 22.61 -0.84 14.06
CA MET A 20 21.66 -0.17 14.97
C MET A 20 20.80 0.87 14.25
N ALA A 21 21.41 1.83 13.54
CA ALA A 21 20.67 2.88 12.84
C ALA A 21 19.77 2.29 11.75
N ARG A 22 20.28 1.36 10.93
CA ARG A 22 19.49 0.63 9.94
C ARG A 22 18.27 -0.03 10.58
N TYR A 23 18.47 -0.77 11.67
CA TYR A 23 17.40 -1.47 12.36
C TYR A 23 16.35 -0.50 12.93
N CYS A 24 16.78 0.56 13.59
CA CYS A 24 15.89 1.60 14.11
C CYS A 24 15.07 2.26 12.99
N VAL A 25 15.69 2.61 11.86
CA VAL A 25 14.98 3.20 10.72
C VAL A 25 13.97 2.21 10.14
N SER A 26 14.35 0.95 9.91
CA SER A 26 13.45 -0.08 9.41
C SER A 26 12.25 -0.30 10.34
N LEU A 27 12.46 -0.34 11.66
CA LEU A 27 11.38 -0.43 12.63
C LEU A 27 10.42 0.76 12.54
N ASN A 28 10.95 1.99 12.51
CA ASN A 28 10.11 3.19 12.44
C ASN A 28 9.29 3.23 11.14
N ILE A 29 9.89 2.89 10.00
CA ILE A 29 9.17 2.75 8.73
C ILE A 29 8.02 1.73 8.85
N THR A 30 8.27 0.60 9.50
CA THR A 30 7.24 -0.43 9.71
C THR A 30 6.13 0.06 10.63
N TRP A 31 6.47 0.79 11.69
CA TRP A 31 5.49 1.38 12.60
C TRP A 31 4.70 2.53 11.99
N LEU A 32 5.19 3.19 10.94
CA LEU A 32 4.39 4.17 10.17
C LEU A 32 3.16 3.53 9.53
N VAL A 33 3.22 2.24 9.15
CA VAL A 33 2.04 1.51 8.65
C VAL A 33 0.96 1.43 9.73
N ASN A 34 1.34 1.16 10.98
CA ASN A 34 0.41 1.07 12.10
C ASN A 34 -0.07 2.43 12.63
N SER A 35 0.66 3.52 12.32
CA SER A 35 0.39 4.85 12.86
C SER A 35 -0.07 5.82 11.77
N ALA A 36 0.83 6.30 10.93
CA ALA A 36 0.52 7.26 9.87
C ALA A 36 -0.52 6.71 8.88
N ALA A 37 -0.44 5.44 8.46
CA ALA A 37 -1.42 4.85 7.54
C ALA A 37 -2.78 4.52 8.21
N HIS A 38 -2.95 4.83 9.50
CA HIS A 38 -4.25 4.80 10.19
C HIS A 38 -4.75 6.20 10.57
N LYS A 39 -3.97 7.27 10.34
CA LYS A 39 -4.32 8.64 10.77
C LYS A 39 -4.28 9.68 9.66
N CYS A 40 -3.45 9.47 8.65
CA CYS A 40 -3.19 10.46 7.60
C CYS A 40 -3.32 9.82 6.21
N GLY A 41 -4.18 10.39 5.37
CA GLY A 41 -4.42 9.93 4.01
C GLY A 41 -5.89 9.71 3.68
N ASP A 42 -6.12 9.21 2.47
CA ASP A 42 -7.44 9.03 1.87
C ASP A 42 -8.05 7.66 2.22
N GLN A 43 -9.37 7.52 2.09
CA GLN A 43 -10.11 6.29 2.37
C GLN A 43 -11.03 5.90 1.21
N PRO A 44 -10.46 5.63 0.02
CA PRO A 44 -11.23 5.44 -1.20
C PRO A 44 -12.08 4.17 -1.22
N PHE A 45 -11.85 3.16 -0.37
CA PHE A 45 -12.56 1.88 -0.38
C PHE A 45 -13.53 1.71 0.80
N GLU A 46 -13.13 2.12 2.00
CA GLU A 46 -13.99 2.09 3.19
C GLU A 46 -13.64 3.28 4.10
N LYS A 47 -14.56 4.23 4.20
CA LYS A 47 -14.38 5.44 5.02
C LYS A 47 -14.69 5.25 6.51
N ASN A 48 -15.30 4.13 6.90
CA ASN A 48 -15.71 3.87 8.29
C ASN A 48 -14.67 3.07 9.10
N ILE A 49 -13.54 2.71 8.50
CA ILE A 49 -12.38 2.15 9.22
C ILE A 49 -11.32 3.25 9.37
N GLU A 50 -10.29 3.04 10.19
CA GLU A 50 -9.22 4.03 10.35
C GLU A 50 -8.11 3.91 9.29
N ALA A 51 -7.99 2.77 8.62
CA ALA A 51 -6.95 2.55 7.61
C ALA A 51 -7.08 3.53 6.44
N ARG A 52 -5.95 4.05 5.96
CA ARG A 52 -5.84 5.13 4.97
C ARG A 52 -4.78 4.78 3.93
N GLU A 53 -5.00 5.26 2.71
CA GLU A 53 -4.01 5.28 1.66
C GLU A 53 -3.02 6.42 1.92
N ASN A 54 -1.74 6.10 2.08
CA ASN A 54 -0.70 7.09 2.32
C ASN A 54 0.50 6.85 1.40
N THR A 55 0.68 7.73 0.42
CA THR A 55 1.73 7.62 -0.61
C THR A 55 3.14 7.66 -0.02
N VAL A 56 3.37 8.44 1.04
CA VAL A 56 4.68 8.52 1.69
C VAL A 56 4.99 7.21 2.40
N VAL A 57 4.02 6.65 3.11
CA VAL A 57 4.19 5.32 3.74
C VAL A 57 4.35 4.25 2.67
N ALA A 58 3.65 4.33 1.53
CA ALA A 58 3.79 3.36 0.44
C ALA A 58 5.21 3.36 -0.12
N LEU A 59 5.79 4.54 -0.34
CA LEU A 59 7.18 4.67 -0.78
C LEU A 59 8.18 4.13 0.26
N LEU A 60 8.04 4.51 1.53
CA LEU A 60 9.00 4.14 2.58
C LEU A 60 8.88 2.66 2.97
N ALA A 61 7.66 2.15 3.09
CA ALA A 61 7.35 0.78 3.47
C ALA A 61 7.15 -0.14 2.25
N VAL A 62 7.72 0.22 1.10
CA VAL A 62 7.94 -0.69 -0.04
C VAL A 62 6.62 -1.20 -0.69
N GLY A 63 5.49 -0.53 -0.47
CA GLY A 63 4.17 -0.90 -0.98
C GLY A 63 3.07 -0.92 0.07
N GLU A 64 3.41 -1.01 1.35
CA GLU A 64 2.45 -1.28 2.43
C GLU A 64 1.61 -0.06 2.89
N GLY A 65 1.79 1.10 2.25
CA GLY A 65 1.05 2.32 2.57
C GLY A 65 -0.32 2.43 1.92
N TRP A 66 -0.68 1.52 1.01
CA TRP A 66 -2.03 1.41 0.43
C TRP A 66 -2.98 0.68 1.40
N HIS A 67 -3.07 1.22 2.62
CA HIS A 67 -3.56 0.48 3.77
C HIS A 67 -5.09 0.40 3.81
N ASN A 68 -5.80 1.39 3.25
CA ASN A 68 -7.26 1.30 3.14
C ASN A 68 -7.66 0.14 2.21
N TYR A 69 -6.95 -0.03 1.09
CA TYR A 69 -7.13 -1.17 0.20
C TYR A 69 -6.82 -2.49 0.91
N HIS A 70 -5.64 -2.58 1.55
CA HIS A 70 -5.19 -3.79 2.23
C HIS A 70 -6.19 -4.27 3.29
N HIS A 71 -6.76 -3.37 4.10
CA HIS A 71 -7.77 -3.76 5.09
C HIS A 71 -9.09 -4.24 4.47
N VAL A 72 -9.43 -3.76 3.27
CA VAL A 72 -10.68 -4.13 2.59
C VAL A 72 -10.53 -5.40 1.76
N PHE A 73 -9.36 -5.63 1.16
CA PHE A 73 -9.02 -6.79 0.34
C PHE A 73 -7.75 -7.49 0.87
N PRO A 74 -7.76 -8.03 2.09
CA PRO A 74 -6.54 -8.55 2.75
C PRO A 74 -5.94 -9.78 2.08
N TRP A 75 -6.68 -10.43 1.18
CA TRP A 75 -6.19 -11.59 0.41
C TRP A 75 -5.54 -11.20 -0.92
N ASP A 76 -5.59 -9.92 -1.33
CA ASP A 76 -4.94 -9.48 -2.56
C ASP A 76 -3.43 -9.40 -2.35
N TYR A 77 -2.67 -10.15 -3.15
CA TYR A 77 -1.21 -10.24 -3.02
C TYR A 77 -0.50 -8.92 -3.31
N ALA A 78 -1.12 -8.04 -4.11
CA ALA A 78 -0.55 -6.76 -4.50
C ALA A 78 -0.81 -5.68 -3.46
N THR A 79 -1.68 -5.90 -2.47
CA THR A 79 -2.02 -4.93 -1.40
C THR A 79 -2.44 -3.54 -1.89
N SER A 80 -2.73 -3.37 -3.18
CA SER A 80 -3.04 -2.10 -3.82
C SER A 80 -3.79 -2.28 -5.13
N GLU A 81 -4.67 -1.34 -5.45
CA GLU A 81 -5.29 -1.26 -6.76
C GLU A 81 -4.36 -0.65 -7.84
N LEU A 82 -3.32 0.08 -7.44
CA LEU A 82 -2.50 0.89 -8.36
C LEU A 82 -1.35 0.10 -9.00
N GLY A 83 -1.39 -1.23 -8.90
CA GLY A 83 -0.38 -2.13 -9.45
C GLY A 83 1.01 -1.82 -8.91
N TYR A 84 1.90 -1.37 -9.79
CA TYR A 84 3.32 -1.13 -9.49
C TYR A 84 3.62 0.23 -8.84
N THR A 85 2.62 1.12 -8.73
CA THR A 85 2.82 2.47 -8.18
C THR A 85 3.27 2.39 -6.72
N PHE A 86 4.52 2.78 -6.46
CA PHE A 86 5.18 2.70 -5.15
C PHE A 86 5.05 1.33 -4.46
N ASN A 87 5.07 0.24 -5.24
CA ASN A 87 4.87 -1.10 -4.73
C ASN A 87 5.95 -2.05 -5.24
N LEU A 88 7.12 -1.97 -4.61
CA LEU A 88 8.27 -2.79 -4.97
C LEU A 88 8.09 -4.24 -4.47
N THR A 89 7.32 -4.46 -3.41
CA THR A 89 6.92 -5.82 -2.96
C THR A 89 6.20 -6.58 -4.06
N LYS A 90 5.22 -5.95 -4.74
CA LYS A 90 4.55 -6.56 -5.89
C LYS A 90 5.53 -6.90 -7.01
N VAL A 91 6.43 -5.98 -7.37
CA VAL A 91 7.43 -6.24 -8.43
C VAL A 91 8.28 -7.45 -8.07
N PHE A 92 8.73 -7.55 -6.82
CA PHE A 92 9.50 -8.70 -6.34
C PHE A 92 8.70 -10.00 -6.48
N ILE A 93 7.44 -10.03 -6.03
CA ILE A 93 6.59 -11.22 -6.13
C ILE A 93 6.34 -11.61 -7.60
N ASP A 94 6.09 -10.65 -8.48
CA ASP A 94 5.88 -10.90 -9.91
C ASP A 94 7.13 -11.48 -10.58
N VAL A 95 8.33 -11.01 -10.21
CA VAL A 95 9.60 -11.61 -10.67
C VAL A 95 9.76 -13.03 -10.14
N MET A 96 9.45 -13.27 -8.86
CA MET A 96 9.49 -14.63 -8.29
C MET A 96 8.49 -15.56 -8.99
N ALA A 97 7.31 -15.07 -9.35
CA ALA A 97 6.32 -15.83 -10.12
C ALA A 97 6.79 -16.13 -11.54
N MET A 98 7.46 -15.17 -12.20
CA MET A 98 8.03 -15.35 -13.53
C MET A 98 9.07 -16.48 -13.57
N ILE A 99 9.87 -16.63 -12.51
CA ILE A 99 10.85 -17.73 -12.39
C ILE A 99 10.29 -18.98 -11.71
N GLY A 100 8.98 -19.04 -11.46
CA GLY A 100 8.29 -20.21 -10.91
C GLY A 100 8.46 -20.43 -9.40
N LEU A 101 8.99 -19.45 -8.66
CA LEU A 101 9.14 -19.51 -7.19
C LEU A 101 7.90 -19.04 -6.44
N ALA A 102 6.98 -18.34 -7.10
CA ALA A 102 5.67 -17.96 -6.56
C ALA A 102 4.55 -18.36 -7.53
N TYR A 103 3.40 -18.73 -6.98
CA TYR A 103 2.23 -19.18 -7.75
C TYR A 103 0.94 -18.89 -6.96
N ASP A 104 -0.22 -19.11 -7.60
CA ASP A 104 -1.56 -18.82 -7.03
C ASP A 104 -1.69 -17.38 -6.48
N LEU A 105 -1.17 -16.40 -7.24
CA LEU A 105 -1.26 -14.99 -6.87
C LEU A 105 -2.72 -14.51 -6.95
N LYS A 106 -3.30 -14.18 -5.79
CA LYS A 106 -4.72 -13.79 -5.68
C LYS A 106 -4.89 -12.29 -5.85
N THR A 107 -5.76 -11.89 -6.76
CA THR A 107 -6.13 -10.49 -6.97
C THR A 107 -7.63 -10.27 -6.76
N ALA A 108 -8.01 -9.16 -6.14
CA ALA A 108 -9.39 -8.77 -5.99
C ALA A 108 -10.00 -8.45 -7.36
N ASN A 109 -11.29 -8.78 -7.51
CA ASN A 109 -12.01 -8.56 -8.75
C ASN A 109 -12.16 -7.05 -9.02
N PRO A 110 -11.81 -6.53 -10.21
CA PRO A 110 -11.93 -5.12 -10.55
C PRO A 110 -13.34 -4.52 -10.33
N ASN A 111 -14.39 -5.31 -10.61
CA ASN A 111 -15.76 -4.86 -10.36
C ASN A 111 -16.05 -4.75 -8.86
N ALA A 112 -15.55 -5.69 -8.04
CA ALA A 112 -15.70 -5.63 -6.60
C ALA A 112 -14.96 -4.42 -6.00
N ILE A 113 -13.75 -4.11 -6.50
CA ILE A 113 -13.00 -2.91 -6.11
C ILE A 113 -13.83 -1.65 -6.43
N LYS A 114 -14.33 -1.55 -7.66
CA LYS A 114 -15.15 -0.41 -8.11
C LYS A 114 -16.43 -0.24 -7.28
N ASP A 115 -17.19 -1.32 -7.10
CA ASP A 115 -18.43 -1.29 -6.32
C ASP A 115 -18.16 -0.88 -4.88
N ARG A 116 -17.06 -1.35 -4.30
CA ARG A 116 -16.64 -0.99 -2.94
C ARG A 116 -16.33 0.50 -2.81
N LYS A 117 -15.58 1.07 -3.76
CA LYS A 117 -15.33 2.53 -3.81
C LYS A 117 -16.62 3.34 -3.87
N LEU A 118 -17.56 2.93 -4.72
CA LEU A 118 -18.83 3.63 -4.91
C LEU A 118 -19.76 3.52 -3.69
N LYS A 119 -19.77 2.35 -3.04
CA LYS A 119 -20.64 2.06 -1.90
C LYS A 119 -20.14 2.68 -0.59
N SER A 120 -18.84 2.54 -0.30
CA SER A 120 -18.29 2.79 1.04
C SER A 120 -17.08 3.74 1.06
N GLY A 121 -16.52 4.07 -0.10
CA GLY A 121 -15.39 4.99 -0.20
C GLY A 121 -15.72 6.44 0.16
N ASP A 122 -14.70 7.21 0.48
CA ASP A 122 -14.76 8.65 0.74
C ASP A 122 -14.86 9.51 -0.54
N ARG A 123 -14.84 8.87 -1.72
CA ARG A 123 -14.93 9.47 -3.07
C ARG A 123 -13.67 10.18 -3.57
N THR A 124 -12.54 10.08 -2.87
CA THR A 124 -11.26 10.65 -3.31
C THR A 124 -10.74 10.07 -4.62
N ARG A 125 -11.01 8.78 -4.89
CA ARG A 125 -10.55 8.05 -6.09
C ARG A 125 -11.69 7.49 -6.96
N VAL A 126 -12.81 8.20 -7.05
CA VAL A 126 -13.93 7.88 -7.96
C VAL A 126 -13.89 8.83 -9.16
N THR A 127 -13.83 8.30 -10.38
CA THR A 127 -13.84 9.14 -11.59
C THR A 127 -15.24 9.69 -11.88
N LEU A 128 -15.33 10.81 -12.59
CA LEU A 128 -16.61 11.47 -12.89
C LEU A 128 -17.61 10.56 -13.64
N ASN A 129 -17.10 9.66 -14.49
CA ASN A 129 -17.90 8.71 -15.26
C ASN A 129 -18.43 7.52 -14.44
N GLU A 130 -17.92 7.33 -13.22
CA GLU A 130 -18.32 6.25 -12.32
C GLU A 130 -19.39 6.69 -11.32
N LYS A 131 -19.74 7.98 -11.30
CA LYS A 131 -20.85 8.48 -10.49
C LYS A 131 -22.14 7.77 -10.94
N PRO A 132 -22.93 7.18 -10.02
CA PRO A 132 -24.18 6.55 -10.37
C PRO A 132 -25.10 7.57 -11.06
N LYS A 133 -25.65 7.19 -12.23
CA LYS A 133 -26.62 7.99 -13.01
C LYS A 133 -27.82 8.47 -12.18
N LEU A 134 -28.04 7.90 -11.00
CA LEU A 134 -29.11 8.25 -10.08
C LEU A 134 -29.07 9.71 -9.59
N ALA A 135 -27.90 10.35 -9.52
CA ALA A 135 -27.78 11.73 -9.05
C ALA A 135 -28.21 12.79 -10.09
N LEU A 136 -28.28 12.43 -11.38
CA LEU A 136 -28.66 13.35 -12.46
C LEU A 136 -30.18 13.44 -12.67
N ASN A 137 -30.94 12.41 -12.27
CA ASN A 137 -32.40 12.40 -12.47
C ASN A 137 -33.21 13.11 -11.37
N ILE A 138 -32.58 13.51 -10.25
CA ILE A 138 -33.27 14.22 -9.17
C ILE A 138 -33.27 15.75 -9.40
N LYS A 139 -32.37 16.26 -10.24
CA LYS A 139 -32.27 17.72 -10.51
C LYS A 139 -33.27 18.27 -11.52
N TYR A 140 -34.03 17.41 -12.21
CA TYR A 140 -35.04 17.81 -13.21
C TYR A 140 -36.47 17.36 -12.86
N ALA A 141 -36.68 16.83 -11.64
CA ALA A 141 -38.00 16.54 -11.11
C ALA A 141 -38.42 17.67 -10.14
N LYS A 142 -38.71 18.85 -10.70
CA LYS A 142 -39.58 19.88 -10.12
C LYS A 142 -39.88 20.93 -11.18
#